data_AF-A0A5J4QG64-F1
#
_entry.id   AF-A0A5J4QG64-F1
#
_cell.length_a   1.000
_cell.length_b   1.000
_cell.length_c   1.000
_cell.angle_alpha   90.00
_cell.angle_beta   90.00
_cell.angle_gamma   90.00
#
_symmetry.space_group_name_H-M   'P 1'
#
loop_
_entity.id
_entity.type
_entity.pdbx_description
1 polymer ?
#
loop_
_entity_poly.entity_id
_entity_poly.type
_entity_poly.pdbx_seq_one_letter_code
_entity_poly.pdbx_strand_id
1 'polypeptide(L)' 'MHNLKANFDKMLDLCKQFGKEFTNEQGNIPRCGVVPRFSDLEVIALSLTAEALSIDSENLLF' A
#
# COMPACT_ATOMS: atom_id res chain seq x y z
N MET A 1 -13.19 5.46 -14.54
CA MET A 1 -11.98 4.92 -13.87
C MET A 1 -12.44 3.96 -12.79
N HIS A 2 -12.66 2.68 -13.11
CA HIS A 2 -13.23 1.69 -12.16
C HIS A 2 -12.37 0.43 -11.99
N ASN A 3 -11.11 0.46 -12.46
CA ASN A 3 -10.24 -0.70 -12.30
C ASN A 3 -9.44 -0.56 -11.00
N LEU A 4 -9.84 -1.32 -9.99
CA LEU A 4 -9.18 -1.38 -8.67
C LEU A 4 -7.68 -1.60 -8.82
N LYS A 5 -7.27 -2.58 -9.64
CA LYS A 5 -5.86 -2.91 -9.85
C LYS A 5 -5.08 -1.75 -10.47
N ALA A 6 -5.63 -1.11 -11.49
CA ALA A 6 -4.95 0.01 -12.14
C ALA A 6 -4.81 1.23 -11.20
N ASN A 7 -5.79 1.45 -10.31
CA ASN A 7 -5.70 2.50 -9.30
C ASN A 7 -4.70 2.15 -8.21
N PHE A 8 -4.71 0.90 -7.75
CA PHE A 8 -3.74 0.38 -6.79
C PHE A 8 -2.31 0.47 -7.32
N ASP A 9 -2.06 0.03 -8.56
CA ASP A 9 -0.73 0.08 -9.17
C ASP A 9 -0.20 1.53 -9.22
N LYS A 10 -1.06 2.51 -9.51
CA LYS A 10 -0.69 3.94 -9.49
C LYS A 10 -0.39 4.46 -8.07
N MET A 11 -1.22 4.09 -7.09
CA MET A 11 -0.99 4.48 -5.70
C MET A 11 0.29 3.84 -5.15
N LEU A 12 0.56 2.58 -5.52
CA LEU A 12 1.76 1.87 -5.12
C LEU A 12 3.02 2.51 -5.72
N ASP A 13 2.98 2.93 -6.99
CA ASP A 13 4.10 3.65 -7.60
C ASP A 13 4.38 4.97 -6.86
N LEU A 14 3.33 5.70 -6.51
CA LEU A 14 3.44 6.92 -5.70
C LEU A 14 4.04 6.64 -4.32
N CYS A 15 3.51 5.63 -3.61
CA CYS A 15 4.03 5.20 -2.31
C CYS A 15 5.50 4.76 -2.38
N LYS A 16 5.93 4.12 -3.46
CA LYS A 16 7.35 3.76 -3.67
C LYS A 16 8.23 4.98 -3.87
N GLN A 17 7.76 5.99 -4.60
CA GLN A 17 8.52 7.23 -4.79
C GLN A 17 8.73 7.98 -3.46
N PHE A 18 7.69 8.07 -2.61
CA PHE A 18 7.78 8.74 -1.30
C PHE A 18 8.44 7.88 -0.21
N GLY A 19 8.21 6.57 -0.26
CA GLY A 19 8.64 5.63 0.78
C GLY A 19 10.10 5.17 0.66
N LYS A 20 10.77 5.46 -0.46
CA LYS A 20 12.11 4.93 -0.78
C LYS A 20 13.15 5.16 0.31
N GLU A 21 13.10 6.28 1.03
CA GLU A 21 14.05 6.57 2.11
C GLU A 21 13.69 5.89 3.44
N PHE A 22 12.44 5.45 3.60
CA PHE A 22 11.90 4.89 4.84
C PHE A 22 11.77 3.37 4.81
N THR A 23 11.87 2.76 3.63
CA THR A 23 11.63 1.32 3.44
C THR A 23 12.83 0.61 2.84
N ASN A 24 12.96 -0.68 3.13
CA ASN A 24 13.93 -1.56 2.51
C ASN A 24 13.56 -1.89 1.04
N GLU A 25 14.40 -2.70 0.39
CA GLU A 25 14.19 -3.14 -1.01
C GLU A 25 12.86 -3.88 -1.25
N GLN A 26 12.27 -4.44 -0.19
CA GLN A 26 10.98 -5.13 -0.24
C GLN A 26 9.80 -4.19 0.06
N GLY A 27 10.01 -2.89 0.23
CA GLY A 27 8.96 -1.93 0.56
C GLY A 27 8.46 -2.04 1.99
N ASN A 28 9.26 -2.59 2.90
CA ASN A 28 8.94 -2.69 4.32
C ASN A 28 9.74 -1.68 5.14
N ILE A 29 9.11 -1.12 6.17
CA ILE A 29 9.78 -0.27 7.15
C ILE A 29 10.69 -1.16 8.00
N PRO A 30 11.97 -0.80 8.21
CA PRO A 30 12.88 -1.63 8.99
C PRO A 30 12.38 -1.76 10.43
N ARG A 31 11.98 -2.99 10.79
CA ARG A 31 11.50 -3.36 12.13
C ARG A 31 12.11 -4.69 12.55
N CYS A 32 12.29 -4.88 13.86
CA CYS A 32 12.69 -6.17 14.40
C CYS A 32 11.50 -7.15 14.36
N GLY A 33 11.73 -8.38 13.90
CA GLY A 33 10.73 -9.44 13.88
C GLY A 33 10.42 -10.01 12.49
N VAL A 34 9.25 -10.64 12.36
CA VAL A 34 8.83 -11.29 11.11
C VAL A 34 8.46 -10.25 10.04
N VAL A 35 8.93 -10.48 8.83
CA VAL A 35 8.55 -9.70 7.65
C VAL A 35 7.17 -10.19 7.18
N PRO A 36 6.16 -9.30 7.08
CA PRO A 36 4.84 -9.68 6.60
C PRO A 36 4.88 -10.10 5.12
N ARG A 37 3.91 -10.91 4.69
CA ARG A 37 3.78 -11.32 3.28
C ARG A 37 3.37 -10.19 2.35
N PHE A 38 2.63 -9.22 2.88
CA PHE A 38 2.20 -8.02 2.17
C PHE A 38 3.03 -6.86 2.71
N SER A 39 3.67 -6.11 1.83
CA SER A 39 4.64 -5.10 2.27
C SER A 39 3.96 -3.88 2.89
N ASP A 40 4.67 -3.17 3.77
CA ASP A 40 4.12 -1.97 4.41
C ASP A 40 3.67 -0.92 3.38
N LEU A 41 4.42 -0.73 2.28
CA LEU A 41 4.00 0.18 1.19
C LEU A 41 2.76 -0.31 0.43
N GLU A 42 2.60 -1.62 0.25
CA GLU A 42 1.40 -2.17 -0.38
C GLU A 42 0.17 -2.00 0.52
N VAL A 43 0.31 -2.14 1.84
CA VAL A 43 -0.77 -1.84 2.80
C VAL A 43 -1.19 -0.39 2.69
N ILE A 44 -0.22 0.54 2.72
CA ILE A 44 -0.50 1.99 2.62
C ILE A 44 -1.16 2.32 1.28
N ALA A 45 -0.64 1.79 0.17
CA ALA A 45 -1.21 1.99 -1.15
C ALA A 45 -2.65 1.43 -1.26
N LEU A 46 -2.93 0.30 -0.59
CA LEU A 46 -4.26 -0.28 -0.55
C LEU A 46 -5.24 0.63 0.20
N SER A 47 -4.85 1.14 1.37
CA SER A 47 -5.67 2.10 2.13
C SER A 47 -5.95 3.36 1.34
N LEU A 48 -4.95 3.96 0.69
CA LEU A 48 -5.13 5.15 -0.15
C LEU A 48 -6.05 4.88 -1.35
N THR A 49 -5.95 3.70 -1.93
CA THR A 49 -6.81 3.28 -3.04
C THR A 49 -8.26 3.09 -2.59
N ALA A 50 -8.45 2.53 -1.39
CA ALA A 50 -9.77 2.35 -0.78
C ALA A 50 -10.46 3.69 -0.55
N GLU A 51 -9.74 4.63 0.08
CA GLU A 51 -10.21 6.00 0.31
C GLU A 51 -10.57 6.69 -1.02
N ALA A 52 -9.70 6.61 -2.02
CA ALA A 52 -9.93 7.23 -3.34
C ALA A 52 -11.14 6.64 -4.09
N LEU A 53 -11.52 5.39 -3.79
CA LEU A 53 -12.67 4.70 -4.37
C LEU A 53 -13.90 4.72 -3.45
N SER A 54 -13.81 5.36 -2.28
CA SER A 54 -14.82 5.30 -1.22
C SER A 54 -15.23 3.86 -0.87
N ILE A 55 -14.26 2.95 -0.88
CA ILE A 55 -14.44 1.59 -0.38
C ILE A 55 -14.25 1.65 1.13
N ASP A 56 -15.24 1.12 1.84
CA ASP A 56 -15.16 1.01 3.30
C ASP A 56 -14.04 0.04 3.69
N SER A 57 -12.91 0.59 4.12
CA SER A 57 -11.71 -0.20 4.40
C SER A 57 -11.87 -1.05 5.67
N GLU A 58 -12.67 -0.60 6.63
CA GLU A 58 -12.93 -1.29 7.90
C GLU A 58 -13.82 -2.53 7.75
N ASN A 59 -14.72 -2.57 6.77
CA ASN A 59 -15.63 -3.69 6.55
C ASN A 59 -15.24 -4.60 5.38
N LEU A 60 -14.42 -4.13 4.43
CA LEU A 60 -14.13 -4.84 3.18
C LEU A 60 -12.65 -5.16 2.92
N LEU A 61 -11.70 -4.61 3.67
CA LEU A 61 -10.26 -4.73 3.36
C LEU A 61 -9.36 -5.15 4.55
N PHE A 62 -9.74 -4.85 5.79
CA PHE A 62 -8.98 -5.18 7.02
C PHE A 62 -9.82 -6.00 8.00
#